data_AF-A0A956CFX4-F1
#
_entry.id   AF-A0A956CFX4-F1
#
_cell.length_a   1.000
_cell.length_b   1.000
_cell.length_c   1.000
_cell.angle_alpha   90.00
_cell.angle_beta   90.00
_cell.angle_gamma   90.00
#
_symmetry.space_group_name_H-M   'P 1'
#
loop_
_entity.id
_entity.type
_entity.pdbx_description
1 polymer ?
#
loop_
_entity_poly.entity_id
_entity_poly.type
_entity_poly.pdbx_seq_one_letter_code
_entity_poly.pdbx_strand_id
1 'polypeptide(L)' 'MQQGQYTARFNMVMLPEERAMLQALARQIGLKESDVVRQMIRRDYAEQFGDKKPGKPKPKYNSAAARAAKR' A
#
# COMPACT_ATOMS: atom_id res chain seq x y z
N MET A 1 16.94 3.93 11.73
CA MET A 1 15.75 3.75 10.88
C MET A 1 16.13 2.83 9.73
N GLN A 2 15.71 1.56 9.72
CA GLN A 2 16.00 0.66 8.58
C GLN A 2 15.32 1.23 7.34
N GLN A 3 16.13 1.67 6.38
CA GLN A 3 15.66 2.01 5.03
C GLN A 3 15.25 0.70 4.35
N GLY A 4 14.04 0.24 4.62
CA GLY A 4 13.46 -0.91 3.92
C GLY A 4 13.39 -0.58 2.44
N GLN A 5 14.15 -1.29 1.62
CA GLN A 5 14.06 -1.19 0.16
C GLN A 5 12.59 -1.39 -0.23
N TYR A 6 11.98 -0.39 -0.87
CA TYR A 6 10.65 -0.52 -1.44
C TYR A 6 10.75 -1.41 -2.69
N THR A 7 10.45 -2.70 -2.54
CA THR A 7 10.71 -3.71 -3.57
C THR A 7 9.64 -3.78 -4.67
N ALA A 8 8.47 -3.15 -4.48
CA ALA A 8 7.40 -3.16 -5.47
C ALA A 8 6.57 -1.87 -5.47
N ARG A 9 6.31 -1.33 -6.66
CA ARG A 9 5.33 -0.24 -6.85
C ARG A 9 3.93 -0.83 -6.78
N PHE A 10 3.06 -0.19 -5.99
CA PHE A 10 1.64 -0.50 -5.92
C PHE A 10 0.88 0.51 -6.80
N ASN A 11 0.33 0.04 -7.92
CA ASN A 11 -0.52 0.84 -8.80
C ASN A 11 -1.98 0.47 -8.51
N MET A 12 -2.78 1.46 -8.12
CA MET A 12 -4.20 1.29 -7.85
C MET A 12 -5.01 2.15 -8.81
N VAL A 13 -6.08 1.57 -9.36
CA VAL A 13 -7.10 2.31 -10.09
C VAL A 13 -8.15 2.73 -9.08
N MET A 14 -8.53 4.01 -9.07
CA MET A 14 -9.53 4.58 -8.18
C MET A 14 -10.50 5.44 -8.99
N LEU A 15 -11.70 5.61 -8.48
CA LEU A 15 -12.63 6.63 -8.95
C LEU A 15 -12.08 8.03 -8.64
N PRO A 16 -12.46 9.07 -9.43
CA PRO A 16 -12.05 10.44 -9.16
C PRO A 16 -12.40 10.93 -7.75
N GLU A 17 -13.58 10.56 -7.26
CA GLU A 17 -14.09 10.94 -5.94
C GLU A 17 -13.23 10.32 -4.81
N GLU A 18 -12.88 9.04 -4.94
CA GLU A 18 -12.01 8.33 -4.00
C GLU A 18 -10.63 8.98 -3.94
N ARG A 19 -10.09 9.39 -5.10
CA ARG A 19 -8.82 10.11 -5.16
C ARG A 19 -8.89 11.46 -4.46
N ALA A 20 -9.97 12.22 -4.67
CA ALA A 20 -10.17 13.50 -4.00
C ALA A 20 -10.29 13.35 -2.48
N MET A 21 -11.02 12.32 -2.01
CA MET A 21 -11.12 12.00 -0.58
C MET A 21 -9.75 11.65 0.01
N LEU A 22 -8.96 10.81 -0.66
CA LEU A 22 -7.61 10.45 -0.22
C LEU A 22 -6.69 11.67 -0.13
N GLN A 23 -6.79 12.59 -1.09
CA GLN A 23 -6.03 13.85 -1.10
C GLN A 23 -6.41 14.77 0.05
N ALA A 24 -7.70 14.92 0.32
CA ALA A 24 -8.19 15.71 1.43
C ALA A 24 -7.69 15.14 2.77
N LEU A 25 -7.79 13.83 2.96
CA LEU A 25 -7.29 13.14 4.15
C LEU A 25 -5.79 13.34 4.33
N ALA A 26 -5.01 13.09 3.27
CA ALA A 26 -3.55 13.27 3.27
C ALA A 26 -3.15 14.69 3.68
N ARG A 27 -3.84 15.71 3.14
CA ARG A 27 -3.63 17.11 3.48
C ARG A 27 -3.96 17.40 4.95
N GLN A 28 -5.08 16.87 5.45
CA GLN A 28 -5.52 17.11 6.82
C GLN A 28 -4.53 16.57 7.85
N ILE A 29 -3.93 15.40 7.59
CA ILE A 29 -2.99 14.75 8.52
C ILE A 29 -1.52 15.08 8.23
N GLY A 30 -1.23 15.88 7.19
CA GLY A 30 0.12 16.29 6.82
C GLY A 30 1.00 15.16 6.27
N LEU A 31 0.40 14.14 5.64
CA LEU A 31 1.11 12.98 5.10
C LEU A 31 0.95 12.87 3.58
N LYS A 32 1.75 12.00 2.96
CA LYS A 32 1.54 11.61 1.55
C LYS A 32 0.37 10.64 1.45
N GLU A 33 -0.37 10.68 0.35
CA GLU A 33 -1.45 9.74 0.01
C GLU A 33 -1.02 8.27 0.26
N SER A 34 0.19 7.89 -0.17
CA SER A 34 0.74 6.55 0.03
C SER A 34 0.92 6.17 1.49
N ASP A 35 1.26 7.14 2.35
CA ASP A 35 1.47 6.88 3.77
C ASP A 35 0.14 6.76 4.50
N VAL A 36 -0.89 7.50 4.07
CA VAL A 36 -2.27 7.32 4.54
C VAL A 36 -2.74 5.90 4.27
N VAL A 37 -2.61 5.43 3.03
CA VAL A 37 -3.00 4.07 2.64
C VAL A 37 -2.21 3.01 3.42
N ARG A 38 -0.89 3.22 3.63
CA ARG A 38 -0.08 2.30 4.45
C ARG A 38 -0.55 2.24 5.90
N GLN A 39 -0.93 3.36 6.50
CA GLN A 39 -1.45 3.39 7.87
C GLN A 39 -2.79 2.67 7.96
N MET A 40 -3.71 2.91 7.02
CA MET A 40 -5.00 2.21 6.95
C MET A 40 -4.79 0.70 6.86
N ILE A 41 -3.95 0.23 5.92
CA ILE A 41 -3.64 -1.20 5.77
C ILE A 41 -3.10 -1.81 7.07
N ARG A 42 -2.16 -1.14 7.75
CA ARG A 42 -1.56 -1.65 9.00
C ARG A 42 -2.58 -1.71 10.14
N ARG A 43 -3.38 -0.67 10.28
CA ARG A 43 -4.43 -0.58 11.31
C ARG A 43 -5.45 -1.69 11.11
N ASP A 44 -6.04 -1.78 9.93
CA ASP A 44 -7.11 -2.73 9.64
C ASP A 44 -6.61 -4.17 9.73
N TYR A 45 -5.37 -4.42 9.29
CA TYR A 45 -4.75 -5.72 9.44
C TYR A 45 -4.54 -6.10 10.92
N ALA A 46 -4.03 -5.17 11.74
CA ALA A 46 -3.85 -5.42 13.17
C ALA A 46 -5.20 -5.63 13.89
N GLU A 47 -6.24 -4.91 13.48
CA GLU A 47 -7.59 -5.07 14.03
C GLU A 47 -8.18 -6.46 13.72
N GLN A 48 -7.93 -6.99 12.52
CA GLN A 48 -8.47 -8.30 12.11
C GLN A 48 -7.60 -9.49 12.51
N PHE A 49 -6.27 -9.32 12.53
CA PHE A 49 -5.32 -10.42 12.65
C PHE A 49 -4.36 -10.29 13.85
N GLY A 50 -4.46 -9.21 14.63
CA GLY A 50 -3.55 -8.91 15.74
C GLY A 50 -2.10 -8.74 15.27
N ASP A 51 -1.16 -9.28 16.04
CA ASP A 51 0.28 -9.22 15.76
C ASP A 51 0.77 -10.32 14.79
N LYS A 52 -0.17 -11.03 14.13
CA LYS A 52 0.19 -12.09 13.18
C LYS A 52 0.98 -11.49 12.01
N LYS A 53 2.11 -12.11 11.64
CA LYS A 53 2.87 -11.65 10.47
C LYS A 53 2.16 -12.04 9.17
N PRO A 54 1.97 -11.11 8.20
CA PRO A 54 1.42 -11.47 6.91
C PRO A 54 2.35 -12.45 6.17
N GLY A 55 1.76 -13.37 5.41
CA GLY A 55 2.51 -14.30 4.58
C GLY A 55 3.26 -13.61 3.43
N LYS A 56 4.08 -14.38 2.70
CA LYS A 56 4.80 -13.86 1.52
C LYS A 56 3.79 -13.35 0.47
N PRO A 57 4.00 -12.16 -0.11
CA PRO A 57 3.10 -11.63 -1.13
C PRO A 57 3.07 -12.57 -2.34
N LYS A 58 1.87 -12.96 -2.78
CA LYS A 58 1.71 -13.72 -4.03
C LYS A 58 1.79 -12.74 -5.21
N PRO A 59 2.72 -12.91 -6.16
CA PRO A 59 2.79 -12.03 -7.32
C PRO A 59 1.52 -12.23 -8.18
N LYS A 60 0.72 -11.18 -8.37
CA LYS A 60 -0.37 -11.15 -9.35
C LYS A 60 0.01 -10.31 -10.58
N TYR A 61 -0.66 -10.63 -11.69
CA TYR A 61 -0.40 -10.39 -13.12
C TYR A 61 0.00 -8.97 -13.60
N ASN A 62 0.16 -7.97 -12.73
CA ASN A 62 0.63 -6.63 -13.15
C ASN A 62 1.62 -5.97 -12.17
N SER A 63 2.24 -6.75 -11.27
CA SER A 63 3.32 -6.22 -10.44
C SER A 63 4.63 -6.14 -11.23
N ALA A 64 5.47 -5.15 -10.94
CA ALA A 64 6.83 -5.09 -11.48
C ALA A 64 7.62 -6.39 -11.19
N ALA A 65 7.30 -7.07 -10.07
CA ALA A 65 7.82 -8.39 -9.72
C ALA A 65 7.37 -9.50 -10.70
N ALA A 66 6.13 -9.48 -11.19
CA ALA A 66 5.67 -10.42 -12.21
C ALA A 66 6.37 -10.20 -13.57
N ARG A 67 6.76 -8.96 -13.89
CA ARG A 67 7.57 -8.65 -15.09
C ARG A 67 9.02 -9.09 -14.93
N ALA A 68 9.60 -8.98 -13.73
CA ALA A 68 10.96 -9.41 -13.44
C ALA A 68 11.10 -10.95 -13.45
N ALA A 69 10.09 -11.69 -13.02
CA ALA A 69 10.10 -13.17 -12.99
C ALA A 69 10.01 -13.85 -14.37
N LYS A 70 9.84 -13.08 -15.46
CA LYS A 70 9.72 -13.60 -16.84
C LYS A 70 11.01 -13.42 -17.66
N ARG A 71 12.10 -12.98 -17.05
CA ARG A 71 13.42 -12.80 -17.67
C ARG A 71 14.40 -13.81 -17.13
#